data_AF-A0A367EPL0-F1
#
_entry.id   AF-A0A367EPL0-F1
#
_cell.length_a   1.000
_cell.length_b   1.000
_cell.length_c   1.000
_cell.angle_alpha   90.00
_cell.angle_beta   90.00
_cell.angle_gamma   90.00
#
_symmetry.space_group_name_H-M   'P 1'
#
loop_
_entity.id
_entity.type
_entity.pdbx_description
1 polymer ?
#
loop_
_entity_poly.entity_id
_entity_poly.type
_entity_poly.pdbx_seq_one_letter_code
_entity_poly.pdbx_strand_id
1 'polypeptide(L)'
;MSTRNRIPELASIPFTGPTAITDYAKVGRVLSRDMGEEFATASEELYHVLIRSFKGHAVLALLGAPDVRLRARRVVKRLKRAAELQAGSATEMVKFHAQFRKEFIDILPEAPPDKRKSPFNWNE
;
A
#
# COMPACT_ATOMS: atom_id res chain seq x y z
N MET A 1 11.94 15.30 8.80
CA MET A 1 10.75 14.76 8.10
C MET A 1 11.25 13.87 6.99
N SER A 2 11.01 12.55 7.08
CA SER A 2 11.40 11.63 6.00
C SER A 2 10.63 12.02 4.75
N THR A 3 11.34 12.40 3.69
CA THR A 3 10.78 12.56 2.35
C THR A 3 10.32 11.17 1.88
N ARG A 4 9.10 10.76 2.26
CA ARG A 4 8.43 9.61 1.66
C ARG A 4 8.26 9.96 0.17
N ASN A 5 9.13 9.41 -0.66
CA ASN A 5 9.01 9.53 -2.11
C ASN A 5 7.62 9.05 -2.53
N ARG A 6 7.00 9.79 -3.45
CA ARG A 6 5.69 9.45 -4.02
C ARG A 6 5.74 8.02 -4.57
N ILE A 7 4.78 7.18 -4.18
CA ILE A 7 4.65 5.84 -4.75
C ILE A 7 4.29 6.00 -6.23
N PRO A 8 5.03 5.39 -7.17
CA PRO A 8 4.69 5.42 -8.58
C PRO A 8 3.29 4.85 -8.82
N GLU A 9 2.57 5.41 -9.78
CA GLU A 9 1.25 4.89 -10.15
C GLU A 9 1.40 3.54 -10.85
N LEU A 10 0.61 2.54 -10.43
CA LEU A 10 0.65 1.20 -11.04
C LEU A 10 0.33 1.23 -12.54
N ALA A 11 -0.62 2.08 -12.95
CA ALA A 11 -1.01 2.24 -14.34
C ALA A 11 0.11 2.82 -15.23
N SER A 12 1.14 3.43 -14.62
CA SER A 12 2.29 4.00 -15.32
C SER A 12 3.40 2.99 -15.63
N ILE A 13 3.26 1.73 -15.21
CA ILE A 13 4.25 0.67 -15.42
C ILE A 13 3.83 -0.16 -16.65
N PRO A 14 4.38 0.11 -17.84
CA PRO A 14 4.04 -0.67 -19.03
C PRO A 14 4.66 -2.07 -18.94
N PHE A 15 3.88 -3.11 -19.26
CA PHE A 15 4.35 -4.49 -19.25
C PHE A 15 5.16 -4.82 -20.50
N THR A 16 6.40 -4.34 -20.54
CA THR A 16 7.32 -4.53 -21.69
C THR A 16 8.29 -5.69 -21.51
N GLY A 17 8.37 -6.27 -20.31
CA GLY A 17 9.27 -7.38 -20.02
C GLY A 17 9.24 -7.85 -18.56
N PRO A 18 10.10 -8.84 -18.21
CA PRO A 18 10.14 -9.44 -16.87
C PRO A 18 10.40 -8.44 -15.74
N THR A 19 11.19 -7.41 -16.01
CA THR A 19 11.52 -6.35 -15.05
C THR A 19 10.28 -5.54 -14.68
N ALA A 20 9.43 -5.20 -15.67
CA ALA A 20 8.18 -4.47 -15.44
C ALA A 20 7.22 -5.23 -14.51
N ILE A 21 7.15 -6.56 -14.62
CA ILE A 21 6.31 -7.39 -13.73
C ILE A 21 6.86 -7.37 -12.29
N THR A 22 8.18 -7.41 -12.16
CA THR A 22 8.84 -7.30 -10.86
C THR A 22 8.59 -5.93 -10.24
N ASP A 23 8.67 -4.86 -11.02
CA ASP A 23 8.43 -3.50 -10.57
C ASP A 23 6.96 -3.27 -10.21
N TYR A 24 6.03 -3.79 -11.00
CA TYR A 24 4.60 -3.76 -10.70
C TYR A 24 4.29 -4.46 -9.37
N ALA A 25 4.84 -5.66 -9.14
CA ALA A 25 4.65 -6.38 -7.89
C ALA A 25 5.24 -5.63 -6.68
N LYS A 26 6.43 -5.04 -6.83
CA LYS A 26 7.07 -4.24 -5.78
C LYS A 26 6.26 -2.99 -5.45
N VAL A 27 5.89 -2.20 -6.45
CA VAL A 27 5.10 -0.98 -6.28
C VAL A 27 3.73 -1.31 -5.70
N GLY A 28 3.07 -2.36 -6.19
CA GLY A 28 1.76 -2.79 -5.72
C GLY A 28 1.77 -3.25 -4.27
N ARG A 29 2.83 -3.95 -3.86
CA ARG A 29 3.06 -4.34 -2.46
C ARG A 29 3.23 -3.11 -1.56
N VAL A 30 4.05 -2.14 -1.96
CA VAL A 30 4.26 -0.90 -1.20
C VAL A 30 2.96 -0.11 -1.09
N LEU A 31 2.26 0.08 -2.20
CA LEU A 31 0.96 0.76 -2.24
C LEU A 31 -0.05 0.09 -1.29
N SER A 32 -0.18 -1.23 -1.35
CA SER A 32 -1.11 -1.97 -0.50
C SER A 32 -0.74 -1.83 0.98
N ARG A 33 0.55 -1.94 1.33
CA ARG A 33 1.01 -1.77 2.71
C ARG A 33 0.70 -0.37 3.24
N ASP A 34 1.13 0.65 2.50
CA ASP A 34 1.01 2.04 2.93
C ASP A 34 -0.47 2.44 3.03
N MET A 35 -1.31 2.01 2.08
CA MET A 35 -2.77 2.23 2.16
C MET A 35 -3.42 1.47 3.33
N GLY A 36 -2.91 0.28 3.67
CA GLY A 36 -3.33 -0.44 4.87
C GLY A 36 -3.02 0.31 6.17
N GLU A 37 -1.83 0.91 6.27
CA GLU A 37 -1.41 1.74 7.40
C GLU A 37 -2.28 3.00 7.53
N GLU A 38 -2.61 3.66 6.42
CA GLU A 38 -3.49 4.83 6.41
C GLU A 38 -4.90 4.47 6.88
N PHE A 39 -5.47 3.35 6.42
CA PHE A 39 -6.78 2.89 6.90
C PHE A 39 -6.77 2.51 8.38
N ALA A 40 -5.70 1.88 8.86
CA ALA A 40 -5.55 1.54 10.27
C ALA A 40 -5.52 2.81 11.13
N THR A 41 -4.68 3.79 10.75
CA THR A 41 -4.53 5.07 11.43
C THR A 41 -5.84 5.85 11.44
N ALA A 42 -6.46 6.03 10.27
CA ALA A 42 -7.74 6.71 10.13
C ALA A 42 -8.84 6.04 10.97
N SER A 43 -8.84 4.71 11.09
CA SER A 43 -9.83 4.00 11.91
C SER A 43 -9.70 4.31 13.40
N GLU A 44 -8.47 4.43 13.90
CA GLU A 44 -8.19 4.77 15.29
C GLU A 44 -8.51 6.24 15.57
N GLU A 45 -8.07 7.15 14.71
CA GLU A 45 -8.40 8.58 14.84
C GLU A 45 -9.91 8.81 14.86
N LEU A 46 -10.65 8.19 13.93
CA LEU A 46 -12.11 8.30 13.87
C LEU A 46 -12.78 7.72 15.11
N TYR A 47 -12.27 6.61 15.64
CA TYR A 47 -12.75 6.04 16.89
C TYR A 47 -12.55 7.00 18.08
N HIS A 48 -11.36 7.59 18.19
CA HIS A 48 -11.05 8.53 19.25
C HIS A 48 -11.90 9.80 19.17
N VAL A 49 -12.06 10.37 17.97
CA VAL A 49 -12.78 11.63 17.77
C VAL A 49 -14.30 11.43 17.87
N LEU A 50 -14.89 10.49 17.14
CA LEU A 50 -16.35 10.40 16.99
C LEU A 50 -17.04 9.37 17.89
N ILE A 51 -16.30 8.47 18.55
CA ILE A 51 -16.90 7.45 19.42
C ILE A 51 -16.52 7.72 20.88
N ARG A 52 -15.23 7.90 21.16
CA ARG A 52 -14.72 8.05 22.52
C ARG A 52 -14.91 9.45 23.09
N SER A 53 -14.63 10.50 22.31
CA SER A 53 -14.54 11.87 22.86
C SER A 53 -15.62 12.85 22.36
N PHE A 54 -16.12 12.72 21.13
CA PHE A 54 -16.87 13.78 20.44
C PHE A 54 -16.20 15.16 20.52
N LYS A 55 -14.86 15.17 20.54
CA LYS A 55 -14.07 16.39 20.68
C LYS A 55 -14.40 17.35 19.52
N GLY A 56 -14.80 18.58 19.87
CA GLY A 56 -15.21 19.61 18.91
C GLY A 56 -16.72 19.87 18.84
N HIS A 57 -17.57 19.07 19.49
CA HIS A 57 -19.02 19.28 19.53
C HIS A 57 -19.59 19.21 20.96
N ALA A 58 -19.76 20.37 21.59
CA ALA A 58 -20.19 20.48 22.99
C ALA A 58 -21.53 19.76 23.28
N VAL A 59 -22.52 19.90 22.40
CA VAL A 59 -23.85 19.28 22.57
C VAL A 59 -23.79 17.75 22.46
N LEU A 60 -23.02 17.22 21.48
CA LEU A 60 -22.89 15.76 21.29
C LEU A 60 -22.03 15.11 22.39
N ALA A 61 -21.07 15.87 22.93
CA ALA A 61 -20.27 15.44 24.07
C ALA A 61 -21.12 15.39 25.36
N LEU A 62 -22.06 16.32 25.56
CA LEU A 62 -22.87 16.44 26.77
C LEU A 62 -24.14 15.57 26.77
N LEU A 63 -24.89 15.59 25.66
CA LEU A 63 -26.18 14.88 25.51
C LEU A 63 -26.03 13.50 24.86
N GLY A 64 -24.85 13.21 24.31
CA GLY A 64 -24.62 12.02 23.50
C GLY A 64 -25.24 12.11 22.11
N ALA A 65 -24.80 11.22 21.23
CA ALA A 65 -25.32 11.09 19.87
C ALA A 65 -25.30 9.61 19.44
N PRO A 66 -26.26 8.79 19.90
CA PRO A 66 -26.21 7.34 19.73
C PRO A 66 -26.19 6.91 18.26
N ASP A 67 -26.98 7.55 17.38
CA ASP A 67 -26.97 7.26 15.94
C ASP A 67 -25.62 7.62 15.30
N VAL A 68 -25.05 8.79 15.62
CA VAL A 68 -23.72 9.19 15.13
C VAL A 68 -22.64 8.20 15.57
N ARG A 69 -22.66 7.77 16.84
CA ARG A 69 -21.74 6.72 17.34
C ARG A 69 -21.90 5.41 16.57
N LEU A 70 -23.13 4.99 16.29
CA LEU A 70 -23.40 3.76 15.55
C LEU A 70 -22.88 3.85 14.12
N ARG A 71 -23.11 4.97 13.43
CA ARG A 71 -22.58 5.22 12.09
C ARG A 71 -21.06 5.25 12.09
N ALA A 72 -20.44 5.97 13.03
CA ALA A 72 -18.99 6.02 13.20
C ALA A 72 -18.41 4.62 13.45
N ARG A 73 -19.03 3.81 14.32
CA ARG A 73 -18.62 2.42 14.56
C ARG A 73 -18.63 1.58 13.29
N ARG A 74 -19.64 1.74 12.43
CA ARG A 74 -19.69 1.03 11.13
C ARG A 74 -18.54 1.45 10.23
N VAL A 75 -18.24 2.75 10.16
CA VAL A 75 -17.11 3.26 9.36
C VAL A 75 -15.78 2.76 9.90
N VAL A 76 -15.53 2.84 11.21
CA VAL A 76 -14.33 2.29 11.86
C VAL A 76 -14.19 0.80 11.54
N LYS A 77 -15.25 0.01 11.68
CA LYS A 77 -15.22 -1.43 11.35
C LYS A 77 -14.86 -1.68 9.89
N ARG A 78 -15.38 -0.87 8.96
CA ARG A 78 -15.06 -0.97 7.53
C ARG A 78 -13.62 -0.59 7.23
N LEU A 79 -13.09 0.45 7.86
CA LEU A 79 -11.69 0.86 7.72
C LEU A 79 -10.73 -0.21 8.25
N LYS A 80 -11.01 -0.78 9.43
CA LYS A 80 -10.24 -1.92 9.96
C LYS A 80 -10.24 -3.11 9.00
N ARG A 81 -11.41 -3.44 8.44
CA ARG A 81 -11.51 -4.50 7.43
C ARG A 81 -10.75 -4.15 6.15
N ALA A 82 -10.80 -2.91 5.69
CA ALA A 82 -10.05 -2.47 4.53
C ALA A 82 -8.54 -2.58 4.77
N ALA A 83 -8.04 -2.21 5.96
CA ALA A 83 -6.64 -2.38 6.35
C ALA A 83 -6.21 -3.85 6.29
N GLU A 84 -7.01 -4.78 6.82
CA GLU A 84 -6.76 -6.23 6.72
C GLU A 84 -6.70 -6.71 5.27
N LEU A 85 -7.66 -6.28 4.44
CA LEU A 85 -7.70 -6.65 3.01
C LEU A 85 -6.48 -6.12 2.26
N GLN A 86 -6.00 -4.93 2.60
CA GLN A 86 -4.79 -4.36 2.02
C GLN A 86 -3.52 -5.12 2.44
N ALA A 87 -3.43 -5.59 3.69
CA ALA A 87 -2.35 -6.49 4.11
C ALA A 87 -2.39 -7.83 3.33
N GLY A 88 -3.58 -8.36 3.06
CA GLY A 88 -3.78 -9.51 2.18
C GLY A 88 -3.30 -9.23 0.75
N SER A 89 -3.70 -8.10 0.17
CA SER A 89 -3.27 -7.65 -1.16
C SER A 89 -1.74 -7.58 -1.28
N ALA A 90 -1.07 -7.02 -0.27
CA ALA A 90 0.40 -6.95 -0.22
C ALA A 90 1.08 -8.33 -0.25
N THR A 91 0.42 -9.35 0.29
CA THR A 91 0.88 -10.75 0.26
C THR A 91 0.63 -11.37 -1.11
N GLU A 92 -0.54 -11.15 -1.69
CA GLU A 92 -0.88 -11.63 -3.02
C GLU A 92 0.04 -11.05 -4.10
N MET A 93 0.53 -9.81 -3.95
CA MET A 93 1.54 -9.24 -4.87
C MET A 93 2.86 -10.03 -4.89
N VAL A 94 3.27 -10.63 -3.76
CA VAL A 94 4.45 -11.49 -3.71
C VAL A 94 4.19 -12.82 -4.38
N LYS A 95 3.01 -13.41 -4.14
CA LYS A 95 2.60 -14.67 -4.79
C LYS A 95 2.46 -14.50 -6.29
N PHE A 96 1.90 -13.39 -6.74
CA PHE A 96 1.83 -13.01 -8.15
C PHE A 96 3.21 -13.01 -8.80
N HIS A 97 4.19 -12.32 -8.20
CA HIS A 97 5.56 -12.31 -8.72
C HIS A 97 6.20 -13.70 -8.75
N ALA A 98 6.02 -14.48 -7.68
CA ALA A 98 6.54 -15.84 -7.60
C ALA A 98 5.93 -16.77 -8.65
N GLN A 99 4.61 -16.69 -8.84
CA GLN A 99 3.89 -17.48 -9.85
C GLN A 99 4.32 -17.09 -11.26
N PHE A 100 4.43 -15.80 -11.55
CA PHE A 100 4.92 -15.31 -12.84
C PHE A 100 6.31 -15.88 -13.15
N ARG A 101 7.25 -15.81 -12.18
CA ARG A 101 8.57 -16.39 -12.37
C ARG A 101 8.49 -17.90 -12.59
N LYS A 102 7.66 -18.62 -11.85
CA LYS A 102 7.52 -20.07 -12.00
C LYS A 102 7.02 -20.48 -13.38
N GLU A 103 6.03 -19.77 -13.92
CA GLU A 103 5.36 -20.15 -15.17
C GLU A 103 6.06 -19.63 -16.42
N PHE A 104 6.78 -18.52 -16.32
CA PHE A 104 7.29 -17.81 -17.50
C PHE A 104 8.82 -17.74 -17.58
N ILE A 105 9.58 -18.21 -16.58
CA ILE A 105 11.05 -18.11 -16.59
C ILE A 105 11.70 -18.74 -17.84
N ASP A 106 11.14 -19.82 -18.36
CA ASP A 106 11.69 -20.54 -19.52
C ASP A 106 11.34 -19.87 -20.86
N ILE A 107 10.36 -18.97 -20.88
CA ILE A 107 9.84 -18.30 -22.09
C ILE A 107 10.40 -16.87 -22.18
N LEU A 108 10.85 -16.31 -21.06
CA LEU A 108 11.37 -14.96 -21.03
C LEU A 108 12.72 -14.89 -21.76
N PRO A 109 12.91 -13.92 -22.67
CA PRO A 109 14.19 -13.74 -23.33
C PRO A 109 15.28 -13.51 -22.28
N GLU A 110 16.46 -14.11 -22.49
CA GLU A 110 17.62 -13.87 -21.62
C GLU A 110 17.82 -12.36 -21.47
N ALA A 111 17.85 -11.90 -20.22
CA ALA A 111 18.06 -10.50 -19.95
C ALA A 111 19.39 -10.07 -20.59
N PRO A 112 19.43 -8.96 -21.35
CA PRO A 112 20.68 -8.47 -21.89
C PRO A 112 21.67 -8.32 -20.73
N PRO A 113 22.93 -8.79 -20.89
CA PRO A 113 23.90 -8.78 -19.81
C PRO A 113 24.01 -7.36 -19.29
N ASP A 114 23.88 -7.22 -17.97
CA ASP A 114 23.97 -5.94 -17.27
C ASP A 114 25.22 -5.21 -17.79
N LYS A 115 25.07 -3.99 -18.31
CA LYS A 115 26.21 -3.22 -18.83
C LYS A 115 27.18 -3.10 -17.67
N ARG A 116 28.23 -3.94 -17.65
CA ARG A 116 29.26 -3.93 -16.63
C ARG A 116 29.70 -2.48 -16.51
N LYS A 117 29.53 -1.89 -15.32
CA LYS A 117 30.04 -0.54 -15.03
C LYS A 117 31.49 -0.53 -15.53
N SER A 118 31.80 0.40 -16.42
CA SER A 118 33.16 0.55 -16.94
C SER A 118 34.11 0.52 -15.75
N PRO A 119 35.20 -0.26 -15.79
CA PRO A 119 36.18 -0.21 -14.73
C PRO A 119 36.60 1.25 -14.55
N PHE A 120 36.59 1.70 -13.30
CA PHE A 120 36.97 3.06 -12.93
C PHE A 120 38.39 3.32 -13.44
N ASN A 121 38.54 4.32 -14.31
CA ASN A 121 39.83 4.68 -14.90
C ASN A 121 40.56 5.63 -13.94
N TRP A 122 41.71 5.20 -13.41
CA TRP A 122 42.55 6.00 -12.52
C TRP A 122 43.46 6.99 -13.25
N ASN A 123 43.43 7.01 -14.59
CA ASN A 123 44.38 7.75 -15.44
C ASN A 123 43.77 8.97 -16.17
N GLU A 124 42.60 9.46 -15.74
CA GLU A 124 42.03 10.76 -16.15
C GLU A 124 41.97 11.72 -14.96
#